data_AF-A0A7K3ETP8-F1
#
_entry.id   AF-A0A7K3ETP8-F1
#
_cell.length_a   1.000
_cell.length_b   1.000
_cell.length_c   1.000
_cell.angle_alpha   90.00
_cell.angle_beta   90.00
_cell.angle_gamma   90.00
#
_symmetry.space_group_name_H-M   'P 1'
#
loop_
_entity.id
_entity.type
_entity.pdbx_description
1 polymer ?
#
loop_
_entity_poly.entity_id
_entity_poly.type
_entity_poly.pdbx_seq_one_letter_code
_entity_poly.pdbx_strand_id
1 'polypeptide(L)' 'PGDVAGAYTVSRRAKDLLGWSAELTQADGIRDAIAWLPERKKILGY' A
#
# COMPACT_ATOMS: atom_id res chain seq x y z
N PRO A 1 -9.14 -17.86 -15.95
CA PRO A 1 -8.41 -16.85 -15.14
C PRO A 1 -9.32 -16.31 -14.04
N GLY A 2 -9.04 -16.63 -12.78
CA GLY A 2 -9.85 -16.26 -11.62
C GLY A 2 -8.98 -15.73 -10.49
N ASP A 3 -9.63 -15.23 -9.43
CA ASP A 3 -8.93 -14.74 -8.25
C ASP A 3 -8.09 -15.84 -7.61
N VAL A 4 -6.88 -15.48 -7.22
CA VAL A 4 -5.97 -16.37 -6.49
C VAL A 4 -6.16 -16.15 -4.99
N ALA A 5 -5.98 -17.21 -4.21
CA ALA A 5 -6.16 -17.17 -2.75
C ALA A 5 -5.20 -16.18 -2.04
N GLY A 6 -4.11 -15.78 -2.68
CA GLY A 6 -3.23 -14.74 -2.17
C GLY A 6 -1.95 -14.56 -2.95
N ALA A 7 -1.22 -13.49 -2.61
CA ALA A 7 0.11 -13.19 -3.08
C ALA A 7 0.90 -12.49 -1.96
N TYR A 8 2.20 -12.72 -1.90
CA TYR A 8 3.13 -12.00 -1.03
C TYR A 8 4.43 -11.73 -1.76
N THR A 9 5.18 -10.71 -1.31
CA THR A 9 6.44 -10.30 -1.95
C THR A 9 7.65 -10.73 -1.10
N VAL A 10 8.78 -10.95 -1.77
CA VAL A 10 10.10 -11.04 -1.12
C VAL A 10 10.86 -9.76 -1.43
N SER A 11 10.90 -8.83 -0.48
CA SER A 11 11.40 -7.46 -0.69
C SER A 11 12.92 -7.29 -0.49
N ARG A 12 13.68 -8.38 -0.34
CA ARG A 12 15.13 -8.34 -0.07
C ARG A 12 15.91 -7.52 -1.10
N ARG A 13 15.61 -7.69 -2.38
CA ARG A 13 16.31 -6.96 -3.46
C ARG A 13 16.13 -5.45 -3.37
N ALA A 14 14.96 -4.98 -2.95
CA ALA A 14 14.72 -3.54 -2.74
C ALA A 14 15.55 -3.00 -1.57
N LYS A 15 15.67 -3.78 -0.49
CA LYS A 15 16.56 -3.44 0.63
C LYS A 15 18.03 -3.38 0.19
N ASP A 16 18.49 -4.40 -0.53
CA ASP A 16 19.90 -4.53 -0.89
C ASP A 16 20.35 -3.45 -1.91
N LEU A 17 19.48 -3.09 -2.87
CA LEU A 17 19.82 -2.14 -3.93
C LEU A 17 19.45 -0.69 -3.63
N LEU A 18 18.38 -0.48 -2.86
CA LEU A 18 17.81 0.86 -2.65
C LEU A 18 17.84 1.28 -1.17
N GLY A 19 18.27 0.40 -0.26
CA GLY A 19 18.14 0.64 1.18
C GLY A 19 16.69 0.72 1.65
N TRP A 20 15.73 0.30 0.82
CA TRP A 20 14.31 0.51 1.08
C TRP A 20 13.68 -0.65 1.86
N SER A 21 12.79 -0.32 2.80
CA SER A 21 11.91 -1.26 3.49
C SER A 21 10.53 -0.65 3.73
N ALA A 22 9.49 -1.51 3.81
CA ALA A 22 8.18 -1.09 4.29
C ALA A 22 8.25 -0.87 5.81
N GLU A 23 7.93 0.34 6.26
CA GLU A 23 8.02 0.74 7.68
C GLU A 23 6.64 0.79 8.36
N LEU A 24 5.57 0.85 7.57
CA LEU A 24 4.19 0.94 8.06
C LEU A 24 3.53 -0.44 8.14
N THR A 25 2.65 -0.60 9.12
CA THR A 25 1.87 -1.82 9.31
C THR A 25 0.68 -1.89 8.34
N GLN A 26 0.03 -3.05 8.23
CA GLN A 26 -1.21 -3.14 7.46
C GLN A 26 -2.32 -2.25 8.05
N ALA A 27 -2.37 -2.12 9.37
CA ALA A 27 -3.35 -1.26 10.05
C ALA A 27 -3.16 0.22 9.69
N ASP A 28 -1.90 0.67 9.59
CA ASP A 28 -1.58 2.02 9.12
C ASP A 28 -2.09 2.23 7.69
N GLY A 29 -1.84 1.27 6.79
CA GLY A 29 -2.32 1.34 5.42
C GLY A 29 -3.85 1.42 5.31
N ILE A 30 -4.59 0.65 6.13
CA ILE A 30 -6.05 0.70 6.18
C ILE A 30 -6.53 2.07 6.69
N ARG A 31 -5.94 2.57 7.78
CA ARG A 31 -6.27 3.89 8.33
C ARG A 31 -6.08 4.98 7.27
N ASP A 32 -4.94 4.98 6.60
CA ASP A 32 -4.59 6.02 5.63
C ASP A 32 -5.46 5.92 4.37
N ALA A 33 -5.82 4.71 3.93
CA ALA A 33 -6.78 4.51 2.84
C ALA A 33 -8.18 5.06 3.15
N ILE A 34 -8.65 4.91 4.39
CA ILE A 34 -9.93 5.50 4.85
C ILE A 34 -9.81 7.03 4.90
N ALA A 35 -8.72 7.56 5.47
CA ALA A 35 -8.46 8.99 5.58
C ALA A 35 -8.35 9.67 4.20
N TRP A 36 -7.89 8.94 3.18
CA TRP A 36 -7.80 9.43 1.81
C TRP A 36 -9.16 9.66 1.14
N LEU A 37 -10.22 8.96 1.55
CA LEU A 37 -11.54 9.05 0.89
C LEU A 37 -12.13 10.48 0.78
N PRO A 38 -12.12 11.32 1.83
CA PRO A 38 -12.55 12.71 1.71
C PRO A 38 -11.57 13.57 0.90
N GLU A 39 -10.25 13.39 1.09
CA GLU A 39 -9.22 14.18 0.40
C GLU A 39 -9.24 13.94 -1.11
N ARG A 40 -9.40 12.68 -1.54
CA ARG A 40 -9.51 12.33 -2.95
C ARG A 40 -10.70 13.02 -3.63
N LYS A 41 -11.83 13.16 -2.93
CA LYS A 41 -13.02 13.84 -3.45
C LYS A 41 -12.78 15.34 -3.60
N LYS A 42 -12.10 15.97 -2.65
CA LYS A 42 -11.71 17.38 -2.73
C LYS A 42 -10.77 17.65 -3.91
N ILE A 43 -9.80 16.76 -4.13
CA ILE A 43 -8.75 16.93 -5.15
C ILE A 43 -9.27 16.56 -6.56
N LEU A 44 -10.07 15.49 -6.68
CA LEU A 44 -10.48 14.93 -7.97
C LEU A 44 -11.89 15.37 -8.41
N GLY A 45 -12.71 15.92 -7.50
CA GLY A 45 -13.96 16.61 -7.85
C GLY A 45 -15.18 15.73 -8.15
N TYR A 46 -15.24 14.48 -7.68
CA TYR A 46 -16.42 13.60 -7.82
C TYR A 46 -16.83 12.94 -6.49
#